data_AF-A0A5K0Y3W8-F1
#
_entry.id   AF-A0A5K0Y3W8-F1
#
_cell.length_a   1.000
_cell.length_b   1.000
_cell.length_c   1.000
_cell.angle_alpha   90.00
_cell.angle_beta   90.00
_cell.angle_gamma   90.00
#
_symmetry.space_group_name_H-M   'P 1'
#
loop_
_entity.id
_entity.type
_entity.pdbx_description
1 polymer ?
#
loop_
_entity_poly.entity_id
_entity_poly.type
_entity_poly.pdbx_seq_one_letter_code
_entity_poly.pdbx_strand_id
1 'polypeptide(L)'
;GTKNSDVPRDLLLPLKDRFFLQPLPPAEAAQRAKDSAKDIVGVKSFIDKKAWPYVKNDLRLKASYLRFDLNTVIKAKPKGEKQPLVELTEKLFSTIDG
;
A
#
# COMPACT_ATOMS: atom_id res chain seq x y z
N GLY A 1 -5.01 17.93 -10.09
CA GLY A 1 -5.56 16.62 -9.77
C GLY A 1 -5.88 15.90 -11.06
N THR A 2 -5.59 14.60 -11.15
CA THR A 2 -6.17 13.75 -12.20
C THR A 2 -7.62 13.48 -11.79
N LYS A 3 -8.57 13.46 -12.73
CA LYS A 3 -10.02 13.31 -12.46
C LYS A 3 -10.41 12.14 -11.54
N ASN A 4 -9.52 11.18 -11.33
CA ASN A 4 -9.73 9.99 -10.52
C ASN A 4 -9.31 10.14 -9.05
N SER A 5 -8.58 11.21 -8.66
CA SER A 5 -8.24 11.47 -7.25
C SER A 5 -9.41 12.01 -6.44
N ASP A 6 -10.41 12.57 -7.12
CA ASP A 6 -11.48 13.38 -6.53
C ASP A 6 -12.82 12.62 -6.46
N VAL A 7 -12.84 11.33 -6.87
CA VAL A 7 -14.05 10.49 -6.81
C VAL A 7 -14.12 9.81 -5.42
N PRO A 8 -15.20 10.01 -4.65
CA PRO A 8 -15.42 9.28 -3.41
C PRO A 8 -15.39 7.77 -3.68
N ARG A 9 -14.85 6.97 -2.75
CA ARG A 9 -14.75 5.51 -2.89
C ARG A 9 -16.12 4.93 -3.26
N ASP A 10 -16.27 4.43 -4.48
CA ASP A 10 -17.50 3.76 -4.89
C ASP A 10 -17.56 2.38 -4.21
N LEU A 11 -18.39 2.27 -3.18
CA LEU A 11 -18.56 1.06 -2.40
C LEU A 11 -19.27 -0.06 -3.18
N LEU A 12 -19.77 0.21 -4.39
CA LEU A 12 -20.36 -0.78 -5.29
C LEU A 12 -19.30 -1.50 -6.15
N LEU A 13 -18.13 -0.90 -6.36
CA LEU A 13 -17.06 -1.53 -7.14
C LEU A 13 -16.38 -2.68 -6.36
N PRO A 14 -15.75 -3.66 -7.03
CA PRO A 14 -14.88 -4.63 -6.36
C PRO A 14 -13.73 -3.92 -5.63
N LEU A 15 -13.27 -4.44 -4.47
CA LEU A 15 -12.26 -3.78 -3.62
C LEU A 15 -11.01 -3.31 -4.37
N LYS A 16 -10.55 -4.10 -5.35
CA LYS A 16 -9.40 -3.80 -6.22
C LYS A 16 -9.59 -2.55 -7.10
N ASP A 17 -10.84 -2.22 -7.43
CA ASP A 17 -11.22 -1.13 -8.31
C ASP A 17 -11.68 0.12 -7.53
N ARG A 18 -11.80 0.01 -6.19
CA ARG A 18 -12.18 1.12 -5.30
C ARG A 18 -11.05 2.12 -5.04
N PHE A 19 -9.81 1.73 -5.31
CA PHE A 19 -8.63 2.54 -5.03
C PHE A 19 -7.93 2.88 -6.33
N PHE A 20 -8.05 4.14 -6.77
CA PHE A 20 -7.27 4.62 -7.89
C PHE A 20 -5.81 4.78 -7.45
N LEU A 21 -4.96 3.86 -7.90
CA LEU A 21 -3.52 3.90 -7.67
C LEU A 21 -2.84 4.56 -8.86
N GLN A 22 -2.48 5.84 -8.72
CA GLN A 22 -1.74 6.54 -9.77
C GLN A 22 -0.31 5.97 -9.83
N PRO A 23 0.15 5.46 -10.99
CA PRO A 23 1.54 5.08 -11.18
C PRO A 23 2.44 6.30 -11.00
N LEU A 24 3.51 6.13 -10.24
CA LEU A 24 4.53 7.16 -10.01
C LEU A 24 5.89 6.68 -10.53
N PRO A 25 6.80 7.60 -10.88
CA PRO A 25 8.20 7.25 -11.12
C PRO A 25 8.80 6.49 -9.92
N PRO A 26 9.77 5.59 -10.12
CA PRO A 26 10.29 4.74 -9.06
C PRO A 26 10.77 5.48 -7.80
N ALA A 27 11.37 6.67 -7.95
CA ALA A 27 11.81 7.48 -6.82
C ALA A 27 10.65 8.03 -5.98
N GLU A 28 9.60 8.52 -6.65
CA GLU A 28 8.38 9.01 -6.00
C GLU A 28 7.56 7.86 -5.40
N ALA A 29 7.50 6.71 -6.08
CA ALA A 29 6.90 5.49 -5.55
C ALA A 29 7.64 5.02 -4.27
N ALA A 30 8.97 5.09 -4.24
CA ALA A 30 9.74 4.79 -3.03
C ALA A 30 9.42 5.75 -1.87
N GLN A 31 9.17 7.03 -2.16
CA GLN A 31 8.76 7.99 -1.15
C GLN A 31 7.35 7.67 -0.62
N ARG A 32 6.38 7.44 -1.51
CA ARG A 32 5.01 7.07 -1.13
C ARG A 32 4.94 5.72 -0.40
N ALA A 33 5.82 4.77 -0.72
CA ALA A 33 5.98 3.52 0.02
C ALA A 33 6.41 3.77 1.47
N LYS A 34 7.35 4.69 1.72
CA LYS A 34 7.76 5.06 3.09
C LYS A 34 6.61 5.68 3.87
N ASP A 35 5.83 6.54 3.23
CA ASP A 35 4.69 7.18 3.90
C ASP A 35 3.56 6.18 4.18
N SER A 36 3.28 5.26 3.24
CA SER A 36 2.36 4.15 3.46
C SER A 36 2.81 3.24 4.61
N ALA A 37 4.11 2.98 4.75
CA ALA A 37 4.67 2.19 5.85
C ALA A 37 4.48 2.88 7.21
N LYS A 38 4.69 4.21 7.29
CA LYS A 38 4.42 5.00 8.51
C LYS A 38 2.94 4.93 8.88
N ASP A 39 2.05 5.06 7.91
CA ASP A 39 0.61 5.01 8.13
C ASP A 39 0.16 3.64 8.66
N ILE A 40 0.74 2.54 8.15
CA ILE A 40 0.48 1.18 8.66
C ILE A 40 0.86 1.07 10.13
N VAL A 41 2.01 1.60 10.55
CA VAL A 41 2.40 1.63 11.97
C VAL A 41 1.44 2.50 12.79
N GLY A 42 0.92 3.59 12.20
CA GLY A 42 -0.08 4.48 12.80
C GLY A 42 -1.43 3.82 13.11
N VAL A 43 -1.75 2.69 12.48
CA VAL A 43 -2.96 1.89 12.75
C VAL A 43 -3.03 1.43 14.21
N LYS A 44 -1.89 1.37 14.93
CA LYS A 44 -1.85 1.07 16.36
C LYS A 44 -2.82 1.92 17.18
N SER A 45 -3.00 3.20 16.82
CA SER A 45 -3.94 4.08 17.53
C SER A 45 -5.40 3.61 17.46
N PHE A 46 -5.81 2.94 16.37
CA PHE A 46 -7.13 2.32 16.24
C PHE A 46 -7.21 0.98 16.99
N ILE A 47 -6.11 0.24 17.06
CA ILE A 47 -6.00 -1.00 17.85
C ILE A 47 -6.20 -0.68 19.34
N ASP A 48 -5.50 0.33 19.86
CA ASP A 48 -5.58 0.77 21.26
C ASP A 48 -7.02 1.18 21.62
N LYS A 49 -7.77 1.74 20.66
CA LYS A 49 -9.19 2.13 20.79
C LYS A 49 -10.18 1.00 20.51
N LYS A 50 -9.71 -0.21 20.18
CA LYS A 50 -10.54 -1.35 19.74
C LYS A 50 -11.46 -1.01 18.55
N ALA A 51 -11.03 -0.10 17.69
CA ALA A 51 -11.78 0.39 16.53
C ALA A 51 -11.59 -0.52 15.30
N TRP A 52 -11.91 -1.82 15.45
CA TRP A 52 -11.58 -2.87 14.47
C TRP A 52 -12.03 -2.63 13.02
N PRO A 53 -13.20 -2.02 12.75
CA PRO A 53 -13.58 -1.67 11.38
C PRO A 53 -12.57 -0.71 10.74
N TYR A 54 -12.07 0.27 11.50
CA TYR A 54 -11.08 1.24 11.03
C TYR A 54 -9.71 0.59 10.86
N VAL A 55 -9.29 -0.27 11.80
CA VAL A 55 -8.06 -1.08 11.67
C VAL A 55 -8.04 -1.83 10.34
N LYS A 56 -9.09 -2.59 10.04
CA LYS A 56 -9.16 -3.39 8.81
C LYS A 56 -9.19 -2.53 7.54
N ASN A 57 -9.96 -1.44 7.54
CA ASN A 57 -10.12 -0.61 6.35
C ASN A 57 -8.85 0.20 6.05
N ASP A 58 -8.25 0.82 7.05
CA ASP A 58 -7.03 1.60 6.88
C ASP A 58 -5.84 0.70 6.55
N LEU A 59 -5.70 -0.44 7.24
CA LEU A 59 -4.64 -1.39 6.93
C LEU A 59 -4.71 -1.87 5.48
N ARG A 60 -5.90 -2.27 5.00
CA ARG A 60 -6.10 -2.71 3.60
C ARG A 60 -5.77 -1.62 2.59
N LEU A 61 -6.22 -0.39 2.84
CA LEU A 61 -5.94 0.76 1.99
C LEU A 61 -4.42 1.00 1.87
N LYS A 62 -3.74 1.14 3.01
CA LYS A 62 -2.31 1.49 3.06
C LYS A 62 -1.44 0.35 2.55
N ALA A 63 -1.79 -0.89 2.86
CA ALA A 63 -1.13 -2.07 2.32
C ALA A 63 -1.27 -2.18 0.78
N SER A 64 -2.41 -1.77 0.22
CA SER A 64 -2.61 -1.76 -1.24
C SER A 64 -1.70 -0.74 -1.94
N TYR A 65 -1.59 0.49 -1.41
CA TYR A 65 -0.61 1.48 -1.89
C TYR A 65 0.82 0.96 -1.79
N LEU A 66 1.18 0.42 -0.62
CA LEU A 66 2.52 -0.10 -0.39
C LEU A 66 2.88 -1.22 -1.37
N ARG A 67 1.96 -2.16 -1.65
CA ARG A 67 2.21 -3.27 -2.57
C ARG A 67 2.48 -2.77 -3.98
N PHE A 68 1.67 -1.83 -4.43
CA PHE A 68 1.78 -1.24 -5.76
C PHE A 68 3.09 -0.46 -5.94
N ASP A 69 3.47 0.33 -4.94
CA ASP A 69 4.70 1.12 -4.98
C ASP A 69 5.95 0.25 -4.88
N LEU A 70 5.98 -0.75 -3.99
CA LEU A 70 7.10 -1.68 -3.88
C LEU A 70 7.31 -2.45 -5.19
N ASN A 71 6.24 -2.90 -5.85
CA ASN A 71 6.34 -3.53 -7.16
C ASN A 71 6.95 -2.59 -8.22
N THR A 72 6.61 -1.31 -8.18
CA THR A 72 7.18 -0.29 -9.08
C THR A 72 8.67 -0.09 -8.82
N VAL A 73 9.07 0.02 -7.55
CA VAL A 73 10.46 0.16 -7.12
C VAL A 73 11.28 -1.07 -7.52
N ILE A 74 10.78 -2.27 -7.22
CA ILE A 74 11.46 -3.54 -7.54
C ILE A 74 11.70 -3.67 -9.04
N LYS A 75 10.72 -3.32 -9.87
CA LYS A 75 10.86 -3.40 -11.34
C LYS A 75 12.00 -2.52 -11.86
N ALA A 76 12.25 -1.38 -11.21
CA ALA A 76 13.29 -0.43 -11.58
C ALA A 76 14.70 -0.81 -11.11
N LYS A 77 14.85 -1.79 -10.21
CA LYS A 77 16.13 -2.22 -9.67
C LYS A 77 16.94 -3.11 -10.63
N PRO A 78 18.28 -3.16 -10.52
CA PRO A 78 19.11 -4.12 -11.25
C PRO A 78 18.71 -5.57 -10.93
N LYS A 79 18.89 -6.50 -11.87
CA LYS A 79 18.45 -7.91 -11.72
C LYS A 79 18.97 -8.58 -10.44
N GLY A 80 20.20 -8.31 -10.04
CA GLY A 80 20.81 -8.87 -8.82
C GLY A 80 20.21 -8.35 -7.51
N GLU A 81 19.55 -7.20 -7.52
CA GLU A 81 18.90 -6.61 -6.34
C GLU A 81 17.40 -6.95 -6.23
N LYS A 82 16.79 -7.50 -7.29
CA LYS A 82 15.34 -7.76 -7.31
C LYS A 82 14.92 -8.86 -6.36
N GLN A 83 15.62 -10.00 -6.39
CA GLN A 83 15.21 -11.20 -5.67
C GLN A 83 15.10 -10.98 -4.15
N PRO A 84 16.10 -10.37 -3.47
CA PRO A 84 15.97 -10.08 -2.04
C PRO A 84 14.80 -9.13 -1.72
N LEU A 85 14.52 -8.16 -2.59
CA LEU A 85 13.41 -7.23 -2.39
C LEU A 85 12.05 -7.88 -2.59
N VAL A 86 11.92 -8.81 -3.53
CA VAL A 86 10.70 -9.61 -3.72
C VAL A 86 10.42 -10.45 -2.48
N GLU A 87 11.42 -11.18 -1.98
CA GLU A 87 11.28 -12.03 -0.79
C GLU A 87 10.89 -11.23 0.46
N LEU A 88 11.52 -10.07 0.68
CA LEU A 88 11.16 -9.19 1.79
C LEU A 88 9.73 -8.63 1.63
N THR A 89 9.32 -8.31 0.41
CA THR A 89 7.98 -7.80 0.13
C THR A 89 6.93 -8.89 0.35
N GLU A 90 7.17 -10.11 -0.11
CA GLU A 90 6.29 -11.26 0.13
C GLU A 90 6.14 -11.55 1.62
N LYS A 91 7.26 -11.59 2.37
CA LYS A 91 7.24 -11.78 3.82
C LYS A 91 6.46 -10.69 4.54
N LEU A 92 6.65 -9.43 4.14
CA LEU A 92 5.90 -8.29 4.70
C LEU A 92 4.39 -8.48 4.51
N PHE A 93 3.95 -8.81 3.30
CA PHE A 93 2.53 -8.97 3.03
C PHE A 93 1.94 -10.22 3.67
N SER A 94 2.69 -11.32 3.76
CA SER A 94 2.26 -12.48 4.55
C SER A 94 2.04 -12.14 6.04
N THR A 95 2.78 -11.16 6.57
CA THR A 95 2.63 -10.69 7.96
C THR A 95 1.41 -9.76 8.12
N ILE A 96 1.07 -9.01 7.07
CA ILE A 96 -0.10 -8.10 7.08
C ILE A 96 -1.41 -8.87 6.83
N ASP A 97 -1.36 -9.91 5.99
CA ASP A 97 -2.54 -10.68 5.56
C ASP A 97 -2.92 -11.80 6.55
N GLY A 98 -1.95 -12.31 7.34
CA GLY A 98 -2.13 -13.38 8.33
C GLY A 98 -2.59 -12.89 9.69
#